data_AF-A0A0G1V6K6-F1
#
_entry.id   AF-A0A0G1V6K6-F1
#
_cell.length_a   1.000
_cell.length_b   1.000
_cell.length_c   1.000
_cell.angle_alpha   90.00
_cell.angle_beta   90.00
_cell.angle_gamma   90.00
#
_symmetry.space_group_name_H-M   'P 1'
#
loop_
_entity.id
_entity.type
_entity.pdbx_description
1 polymer ?
#
loop_
_entity_poly.entity_id
_entity_poly.type
_entity_poly.pdbx_seq_one_letter_code
_entity_poly.pdbx_strand_id
1 'polypeptide(L)'
;MEDANKKTVTFGLIALIIIIGLLVYAFRASNGPSKLDGFAQCLKEKGALFYGAFWCSHCQNQKALFGGSKKYLPYIECSTPDAKGQLPICAANKIASFPTWVFPDLSTTTGEVTLAVLSEKTGCALPNENDAAK
;
A
#
# COMPACT_ATOMS: atom_id res chain seq x y z
N MET A 1 -14.72 47.66 -25.15
CA MET A 1 -14.08 46.33 -25.34
C MET A 1 -13.36 45.85 -24.07
N GLU A 2 -13.12 46.72 -23.08
CA GLU A 2 -12.42 46.39 -21.83
C GLU A 2 -13.24 45.49 -20.86
N ASP A 3 -14.56 45.68 -20.78
CA ASP A 3 -15.40 44.97 -19.81
C ASP A 3 -15.66 43.48 -20.15
N ALA A 4 -15.70 43.13 -21.43
CA ALA A 4 -15.96 41.76 -21.88
C ALA A 4 -14.75 40.84 -21.60
N ASN A 5 -13.53 41.35 -21.83
CA ASN A 5 -12.29 40.62 -21.56
C ASN A 5 -12.10 40.38 -20.05
N LYS A 6 -12.40 41.38 -19.21
CA LYS A 6 -12.32 41.25 -17.75
C LYS A 6 -13.26 40.18 -17.21
N LYS A 7 -14.51 40.11 -17.72
CA LYS A 7 -15.48 39.06 -17.34
C LYS A 7 -15.01 37.67 -17.79
N THR A 8 -14.54 37.51 -19.02
CA THR A 8 -14.01 36.22 -19.53
C THR A 8 -12.79 35.74 -18.73
N VAL A 9 -11.86 36.65 -18.40
CA VAL A 9 -10.71 36.35 -17.54
C VAL A 9 -11.17 35.94 -16.13
N THR A 10 -12.18 36.63 -15.58
CA THR A 10 -12.72 36.31 -14.24
C THR A 10 -13.40 34.93 -14.23
N PHE A 11 -14.21 34.59 -15.24
CA PHE A 11 -14.81 33.26 -15.37
C PHE A 11 -13.76 32.16 -15.58
N GLY A 12 -12.71 32.44 -16.36
CA GLY A 12 -11.58 31.52 -16.53
C GLY A 12 -10.84 31.23 -15.23
N LEU A 13 -10.61 32.25 -14.39
CA LEU A 13 -9.98 32.08 -13.07
C LEU A 13 -10.87 31.28 -12.11
N ILE A 14 -12.18 31.53 -12.10
CA ILE A 14 -13.13 30.77 -11.26
C ILE A 14 -13.16 29.30 -11.69
N ALA A 15 -13.26 29.03 -12.99
CA ALA A 15 -13.23 27.67 -13.52
C ALA A 15 -11.92 26.95 -13.18
N LEU A 16 -10.78 27.64 -13.27
CA LEU A 16 -9.48 27.10 -12.90
C LEU A 16 -9.41 26.74 -11.41
N ILE A 17 -9.90 27.61 -10.52
CA ILE A 17 -9.96 27.35 -9.08
C ILE A 17 -10.85 26.14 -8.77
N ILE A 18 -12.00 26.01 -9.45
CA ILE A 18 -12.89 24.85 -9.29
C ILE A 18 -12.20 23.57 -9.74
N ILE A 19 -11.53 23.58 -10.89
CA ILE A 19 -10.78 22.41 -11.40
C ILE A 19 -9.68 22.02 -10.42
N ILE A 20 -8.89 22.98 -9.94
CA ILE A 20 -7.84 22.73 -8.94
C ILE A 20 -8.46 22.16 -7.65
N GLY A 21 -9.58 22.72 -7.18
CA GLY A 21 -10.31 22.24 -6.02
C GLY A 21 -10.78 20.79 -6.17
N LEU A 22 -11.32 20.42 -7.34
CA LEU A 22 -11.74 19.06 -7.65
C LEU A 22 -10.56 18.09 -7.72
N LEU A 23 -9.45 18.49 -8.32
CA LEU A 23 -8.22 17.68 -8.37
C LEU A 23 -7.65 17.44 -6.97
N VAL A 24 -7.60 18.48 -6.12
CA VAL A 24 -7.14 18.36 -4.72
C VAL A 24 -8.10 17.48 -3.91
N TYR A 25 -9.42 17.62 -4.10
CA TYR A 25 -10.40 16.77 -3.43
C TYR A 25 -10.25 15.30 -3.81
N ALA A 26 -10.17 15.00 -5.10
CA ALA A 26 -9.96 13.64 -5.60
C ALA A 26 -8.64 13.04 -5.09
N PHE A 27 -7.59 13.85 -5.04
CA PHE A 27 -6.28 13.44 -4.51
C PHE A 27 -6.31 13.17 -3.01
N ARG A 28 -7.06 13.94 -2.22
CA ARG A 28 -7.21 13.67 -0.77
C ARG A 28 -8.10 12.47 -0.49
N ALA A 29 -9.19 12.31 -1.23
CA ALA A 29 -10.07 11.15 -1.10
C ALA A 29 -9.36 9.83 -1.39
N SER A 30 -8.35 9.83 -2.28
CA SER A 30 -7.55 8.63 -2.59
C SER A 30 -6.38 8.38 -1.63
N ASN A 31 -5.94 9.38 -0.85
CA ASN A 31 -4.74 9.30 -0.01
C ASN A 31 -4.99 9.51 1.50
N GLY A 32 -6.26 9.50 1.94
CA GLY A 32 -6.60 9.55 3.36
C GLY A 32 -5.99 8.37 4.16
N PRO A 33 -5.91 8.48 5.49
CA PRO A 33 -5.47 7.39 6.35
C PRO A 33 -6.29 6.14 6.04
N SER A 34 -5.62 5.06 5.67
CA SER A 34 -6.30 3.81 5.37
C SER A 34 -6.49 3.04 6.68
N LYS A 35 -7.62 2.35 6.81
CA LYS A 35 -8.04 1.64 8.04
C LYS A 35 -6.95 0.71 8.61
N LEU A 36 -6.05 0.22 7.74
CA LEU A 36 -5.00 -0.73 8.07
C LEU A 36 -3.62 -0.09 8.30
N ASP A 37 -3.50 1.24 8.38
CA ASP A 37 -2.19 1.90 8.52
C ASP A 37 -1.46 1.42 9.79
N GLY A 38 -2.15 1.45 10.94
CA GLY A 38 -1.61 0.96 12.21
C GLY A 38 -1.32 -0.54 12.19
N PHE A 39 -2.19 -1.34 11.55
CA PHE A 39 -1.96 -2.77 11.41
C PHE A 39 -0.69 -3.06 10.58
N ALA A 40 -0.55 -2.43 9.41
CA ALA A 40 0.61 -2.61 8.54
C ALA A 40 1.92 -2.14 9.19
N GLN A 41 1.89 -1.04 9.95
CA GLN A 41 3.04 -0.58 10.73
C GLN A 41 3.40 -1.58 11.84
N CYS A 42 2.41 -2.09 12.57
CA CYS A 42 2.62 -3.10 13.59
C CYS A 42 3.27 -4.37 13.02
N LEU A 43 2.86 -4.84 11.83
CA LEU A 43 3.50 -6.01 11.19
C LEU A 43 5.01 -5.80 11.04
N LYS A 44 5.41 -4.61 10.58
CA LYS A 44 6.82 -4.24 10.45
C LYS A 44 7.52 -4.15 11.80
N GLU A 45 6.90 -3.51 12.79
CA GLU A 45 7.45 -3.36 14.14
C GLU A 45 7.64 -4.70 14.86
N LYS A 46 6.74 -5.65 14.64
CA LYS A 46 6.85 -7.01 15.18
C LYS A 46 7.91 -7.85 14.50
N GLY A 47 8.40 -7.42 13.33
CA GLY A 47 9.44 -8.13 12.58
C GLY A 47 8.91 -9.13 11.56
N ALA A 48 7.63 -9.03 11.17
CA ALA A 48 7.17 -9.75 9.99
C ALA A 48 7.83 -9.18 8.74
N LEU A 49 8.18 -10.04 7.79
CA LEU A 49 8.80 -9.67 6.51
C LEU A 49 7.99 -10.26 5.37
N PHE A 50 7.71 -9.44 4.37
CA PHE A 50 6.97 -9.82 3.18
C PHE A 50 7.89 -9.79 1.95
N TYR A 51 8.39 -10.95 1.56
CA TYR A 51 9.19 -11.12 0.35
C TYR A 51 8.30 -11.34 -0.87
N GLY A 52 8.57 -10.59 -1.94
CA GLY A 52 7.84 -10.78 -3.19
C GLY A 52 8.51 -10.11 -4.39
N ALA A 53 7.79 -10.10 -5.51
CA ALA A 53 8.24 -9.45 -6.73
C ALA A 53 7.19 -8.43 -7.23
N PHE A 54 7.64 -7.33 -7.83
CA PHE A 54 6.74 -6.29 -8.33
C PHE A 54 5.77 -6.80 -9.42
N TRP A 55 6.21 -7.77 -10.23
CA TRP A 55 5.45 -8.38 -11.33
C TRP A 55 4.58 -9.57 -10.88
N CYS A 56 4.73 -10.03 -9.64
CA CYS A 56 4.05 -11.23 -9.14
C CYS A 56 2.57 -10.92 -8.82
N SER A 57 1.65 -11.59 -9.51
CA SER A 57 0.19 -11.39 -9.36
C SER A 57 -0.28 -11.62 -7.92
N HIS A 58 0.13 -12.72 -7.28
CA HIS A 58 -0.20 -13.00 -5.88
C HIS A 58 0.36 -11.96 -4.91
N CYS A 59 1.51 -11.37 -5.23
CA CYS A 59 2.12 -10.30 -4.44
C CYS A 59 1.32 -9.00 -4.57
N GLN A 60 0.76 -8.74 -5.76
CA GLN A 60 -0.14 -7.61 -5.98
C GLN A 60 -1.47 -7.81 -5.25
N ASN A 61 -2.04 -9.02 -5.26
CA ASN A 61 -3.23 -9.37 -4.49
C ASN A 61 -2.99 -9.20 -2.98
N GLN A 62 -1.88 -9.72 -2.46
CA GLN A 62 -1.48 -9.51 -1.07
C GLN A 62 -1.42 -8.02 -0.71
N LYS A 63 -0.80 -7.19 -1.57
CA LYS A 63 -0.74 -5.72 -1.38
C LYS A 63 -2.12 -5.07 -1.47
N ALA A 64 -3.02 -5.59 -2.30
CA ALA A 64 -4.36 -5.06 -2.48
C ALA A 64 -5.21 -5.20 -1.21
N LEU A 65 -5.01 -6.25 -0.41
CA LEU A 65 -5.65 -6.42 0.91
C LEU A 65 -5.40 -5.23 1.85
N PHE A 66 -4.30 -4.51 1.66
CA PHE A 66 -3.90 -3.36 2.48
C PHE A 66 -4.30 -2.01 1.87
N GLY A 67 -4.79 -1.96 0.63
CA GLY A 67 -5.18 -0.72 -0.04
C GLY A 67 -4.08 0.36 0.04
N GLY A 68 -4.42 1.53 0.57
CA GLY A 68 -3.48 2.64 0.79
C GLY A 68 -2.40 2.35 1.84
N SER A 69 -2.65 1.43 2.77
CA SER A 69 -1.72 1.02 3.83
C SER A 69 -0.56 0.17 3.33
N LYS A 70 -0.61 -0.30 2.07
CA LYS A 70 0.46 -1.12 1.47
C LYS A 70 1.84 -0.44 1.50
N LYS A 71 1.88 0.90 1.59
CA LYS A 71 3.10 1.71 1.73
C LYS A 71 3.84 1.47 3.07
N TYR A 72 3.15 0.95 4.08
CA TYR A 72 3.72 0.65 5.39
C TYR A 72 4.15 -0.82 5.53
N LEU A 73 3.80 -1.67 4.57
CA LEU A 73 4.13 -3.09 4.63
C LEU A 73 5.65 -3.30 4.71
N PRO A 74 6.11 -4.32 5.46
CA PRO A 74 7.51 -4.73 5.50
C PRO A 74 7.90 -5.50 4.22
N TYR A 75 7.65 -4.90 3.05
CA TYR A 75 7.90 -5.51 1.75
C TYR A 75 9.39 -5.48 1.37
N ILE A 76 9.91 -6.62 0.94
CA ILE A 76 11.24 -6.79 0.38
C ILE A 76 11.10 -7.23 -1.07
N GLU A 77 11.60 -6.39 -1.97
CA GLU A 77 11.69 -6.73 -3.40
C GLU A 77 12.73 -7.82 -3.60
N CYS A 78 12.32 -8.88 -4.28
CA CYS A 78 13.16 -10.02 -4.59
C CYS A 78 13.52 -10.14 -6.05
N SER A 79 12.86 -9.43 -6.97
CA SER A 79 13.17 -9.50 -8.40
C SER A 79 14.24 -8.50 -8.78
N THR A 80 15.11 -8.91 -9.71
CA THR A 80 15.90 -7.95 -10.48
C THR A 80 14.98 -7.05 -11.32
N PRO A 81 15.41 -5.82 -11.68
CA PRO A 81 14.58 -4.89 -12.46
C PRO A 81 14.12 -5.43 -13.82
N ASP A 82 14.89 -6.33 -14.42
CA ASP A 82 14.56 -6.98 -15.70
C ASP A 82 13.63 -8.21 -15.56
N ALA A 83 13.18 -8.52 -14.33
CA ALA A 83 12.31 -9.63 -13.99
C ALA A 83 12.87 -11.05 -14.27
N LYS A 84 14.18 -11.18 -14.51
CA LYS A 84 14.81 -12.46 -14.89
C LYS A 84 15.57 -13.16 -13.77
N GLY A 85 15.84 -12.46 -12.67
CA GLY A 85 16.65 -12.98 -11.57
C GLY A 85 16.08 -12.65 -10.21
N GLN A 86 16.69 -13.25 -9.18
CA GLN A 86 16.39 -12.97 -7.78
C GLN A 86 17.52 -12.16 -7.15
N LEU A 87 17.16 -11.15 -6.36
CA LEU A 87 18.12 -10.31 -5.63
C LEU A 87 18.82 -11.11 -4.51
N PRO A 88 20.10 -10.83 -4.22
CA PRO A 88 20.88 -11.59 -3.24
C PRO A 88 20.24 -11.67 -1.85
N ILE A 89 19.53 -10.63 -1.42
CA ILE A 89 18.84 -10.60 -0.13
C ILE A 89 17.81 -11.74 0.00
N CYS A 90 17.12 -12.09 -1.07
CA CYS A 90 16.12 -13.16 -1.04
C CYS A 90 16.75 -14.54 -1.21
N ALA A 91 17.84 -14.65 -1.99
CA ALA A 91 18.62 -15.88 -2.09
C ALA A 91 19.26 -16.26 -0.75
N ALA A 92 19.85 -15.28 -0.05
CA ALA A 92 20.45 -15.46 1.28
C ALA A 92 19.42 -15.89 2.34
N ASN A 93 18.17 -15.41 2.22
CA ASN A 93 17.05 -15.80 3.07
C ASN A 93 16.28 -17.03 2.55
N LYS A 94 16.81 -17.73 1.54
CA LYS A 94 16.25 -18.97 0.97
C LYS A 94 14.79 -18.85 0.51
N ILE A 95 14.41 -17.69 -0.04
CA ILE A 95 13.05 -17.45 -0.54
C ILE A 95 12.84 -18.21 -1.85
N ALA A 96 12.06 -19.28 -1.81
CA ALA A 96 11.84 -20.17 -2.95
C ALA A 96 10.65 -19.76 -3.84
N SER A 97 9.69 -19.01 -3.30
CA SER A 97 8.48 -18.60 -4.04
C SER A 97 7.95 -17.26 -3.55
N PHE A 98 7.08 -16.64 -4.34
CA PHE A 98 6.47 -15.36 -4.00
C PHE A 98 4.94 -15.47 -4.00
N PRO A 99 4.25 -14.75 -3.10
CA PRO A 99 4.80 -14.09 -1.93
C PRO A 99 5.29 -15.10 -0.87
N THR A 100 6.25 -14.70 -0.04
CA THR A 100 6.63 -15.43 1.18
C THR A 100 6.63 -14.47 2.35
N TRP A 101 5.95 -14.86 3.42
CA TRP A 101 6.01 -14.20 4.72
C TRP A 101 6.97 -14.94 5.63
N VAL A 102 7.82 -14.18 6.33
CA VAL A 102 8.65 -14.66 7.44
C VAL A 102 8.19 -13.93 8.69
N PHE A 103 7.91 -14.68 9.75
CA PHE A 103 7.36 -14.16 11.00
C PHE A 103 8.44 -14.03 12.09
N PRO A 104 8.14 -13.37 13.22
CA PRO A 104 9.15 -13.10 14.26
C PRO A 104 9.70 -14.37 14.92
N ASP A 105 8.92 -15.45 14.91
CA ASP A 105 9.32 -16.80 15.36
C ASP A 105 10.12 -17.60 14.31
N LEU A 106 10.49 -16.95 13.19
CA LEU A 106 11.15 -17.53 12.00
C LEU A 106 10.30 -18.54 11.23
N SER A 107 9.03 -18.71 11.59
CA SER A 107 8.11 -19.49 10.77
C SER A 107 7.83 -18.79 9.45
N THR A 108 7.61 -19.58 8.40
CA THR A 108 7.36 -19.04 7.06
C THR A 108 5.99 -19.49 6.54
N THR A 109 5.39 -18.66 5.69
CA THR A 109 4.16 -18.99 4.98
C THR A 109 4.27 -18.48 3.56
N THR A 110 4.00 -19.35 2.59
CA THR A 110 4.03 -19.04 1.17
C THR A 110 2.63 -18.78 0.65
N GLY A 111 2.52 -18.00 -0.42
CA GLY A 111 1.23 -17.63 -1.00
C GLY A 111 0.53 -16.49 -0.26
N GLU A 112 -0.67 -16.15 -0.73
CA GLU A 112 -1.47 -15.07 -0.15
C GLU A 112 -1.91 -15.42 1.27
N VAL A 113 -1.66 -14.52 2.21
CA VAL A 113 -1.96 -14.66 3.64
C VAL A 113 -3.03 -13.65 4.03
N THR A 114 -4.08 -14.13 4.69
CA THR A 114 -5.19 -13.29 5.13
C THR A 114 -4.77 -12.35 6.27
N LEU A 115 -5.48 -11.24 6.42
CA LEU A 115 -5.24 -10.28 7.51
C LEU A 115 -5.37 -10.95 8.89
N ALA A 116 -6.29 -11.91 9.05
CA ALA A 116 -6.48 -12.65 10.29
C ALA A 116 -5.26 -13.52 10.65
N VAL A 117 -4.69 -14.24 9.68
CA VAL A 117 -3.48 -15.04 9.92
C VAL A 117 -2.28 -14.15 10.21
N LEU A 118 -2.15 -13.03 9.51
CA LEU A 118 -1.10 -12.04 9.81
C LEU A 118 -1.25 -11.48 11.23
N SER A 119 -2.47 -11.21 11.67
CA SER A 119 -2.78 -10.79 13.04
C SER A 119 -2.39 -11.86 14.06
N GLU A 120 -2.81 -13.11 13.87
CA GLU A 120 -2.48 -14.23 14.74
C GLU A 120 -0.96 -14.43 14.88
N LYS A 121 -0.24 -14.42 13.76
CA LYS A 121 1.22 -14.66 13.72
C LYS A 121 2.06 -13.54 14.31
N THR A 122 1.53 -12.33 14.42
CA THR A 122 2.28 -11.16 14.90
C THR A 122 1.75 -10.58 16.21
N GLY A 123 0.54 -10.97 16.62
CA GLY A 123 -0.19 -10.34 17.73
C GLY A 123 -0.66 -8.92 17.41
N CYS A 124 -0.62 -8.49 16.15
CA CYS A 124 -1.09 -7.17 15.73
C CYS A 124 -2.62 -7.16 15.62
N ALA A 125 -3.29 -6.26 16.33
CA ALA A 125 -4.73 -6.14 16.28
C ALA A 125 -5.21 -5.61 14.92
N LEU A 126 -6.27 -6.21 14.39
CA LEU A 126 -7.01 -5.64 13.27
C LEU A 126 -7.91 -4.49 13.76
N PRO A 127 -8.11 -3.43 12.96
CA PRO A 127 -9.07 -2.38 13.28
C PRO A 127 -10.48 -2.98 13.39
N ASN A 128 -11.27 -2.49 14.34
CA ASN A 128 -12.64 -2.97 14.52
C ASN A 128 -13.55 -2.42 13.39
N GLU A 129 -14.68 -3.08 13.13
CA GLU A 129 -15.66 -2.61 12.14
C GLU A 129 -16.20 -1.19 12.43
N ASN A 130 -16.05 -0.69 13.66
CA ASN A 130 -16.45 0.67 14.04
C ASN A 130 -15.39 1.74 13.75
N ASP A 131 -14.12 1.35 13.57
CA ASP A 131 -13.04 2.25 13.15
C ASP A 131 -13.11 2.55 11.64
N ALA A 132 -13.99 1.84 10.93
CA ALA A 132 -14.19 1.90 9.50
C ALA A 132 -15.12 3.04 9.03
N ALA A 133 -15.79 3.73 9.96
CA ALA A 133 -16.87 4.69 9.70
C ALA A 133 -16.55 6.13 10.11
N LYS A 134 -15.30 6.42 10.48
CA LYS A 134 -14.85 7.77 10.87
C LYS A 134 -13.80 8.29 9.90
#